data_AF-A0A432GYG0-F1
#
_entry.id   AF-A0A432GYG0-F1
#
_cell.length_a   1.000
_cell.length_b   1.000
_cell.length_c   1.000
_cell.angle_alpha   90.00
_cell.angle_beta   90.00
_cell.angle_gamma   90.00
#
_symmetry.space_group_name_H-M   'P 1'
#
loop_
_entity.id
_entity.type
_entity.pdbx_description
1 polymer ?
#
loop_
_entity_poly.entity_id
_entity_poly.type
_entity_poly.pdbx_seq_one_letter_code
_entity_poly.pdbx_strand_id
1 'polypeptide(L)'
;MKGKSPDSSQTSFLMNGLCEQLNPRHSIYQLSKIIDWESLENDFTRLYSRRGRPAKPVRLMISLLLLKQMHDLSDDQVVERWFENPYWQLLSGEHELQWSAPVASSDLTHFRKSVLVKRVPRVS
;
A
#
# COMPACT_ATOMS: atom_id res chain seq x y z
N MET A 1 11.31 7.07 -46.56
CA MET A 1 10.18 7.21 -45.62
C MET A 1 10.56 6.47 -44.35
N LYS A 2 10.78 7.17 -43.22
CA LYS A 2 11.07 6.55 -41.92
C LYS A 2 9.80 5.84 -41.43
N GLY A 3 9.91 4.54 -41.14
CA GLY A 3 8.80 3.76 -40.59
C GLY A 3 8.34 4.36 -39.26
N LYS A 4 7.02 4.48 -39.09
CA LYS A 4 6.41 4.89 -37.83
C LYS A 4 6.82 3.89 -36.75
N SER A 5 7.31 4.40 -35.63
CA SER A 5 7.54 3.64 -34.40
C SER A 5 6.25 2.90 -34.02
N PRO A 6 6.33 1.66 -33.50
CA PRO A 6 5.15 0.94 -33.06
C PRO A 6 4.47 1.75 -31.95
N ASP A 7 3.15 1.85 -32.08
CA ASP A 7 2.26 2.52 -31.15
C ASP A 7 2.45 1.92 -29.74
N SER A 8 2.90 2.73 -28.78
CA SER A 8 3.15 2.33 -27.40
C SER A 8 1.86 2.06 -26.61
N SER A 9 0.69 2.12 -27.26
CA SER A 9 -0.61 1.76 -26.70
C SER A 9 -0.93 0.26 -26.76
N GLN A 10 -0.02 -0.58 -27.26
CA GLN A 10 -0.10 -2.02 -27.03
C GLN A 10 0.31 -2.35 -25.59
N THR A 11 -0.47 -1.88 -24.61
CA THR A 11 -0.46 -2.40 -23.25
C THR A 11 -0.62 -3.91 -23.32
N SER A 12 0.41 -4.59 -22.83
CA SER A 12 0.62 -6.03 -22.81
C SER A 12 -0.66 -6.82 -22.54
N PHE A 13 -1.28 -7.38 -23.59
CA PHE A 13 -2.33 -8.41 -23.50
C PHE A 13 -1.96 -9.60 -22.58
N LEU A 14 -0.67 -9.74 -22.29
CA LEU A 14 -0.09 -10.84 -21.50
C LEU A 14 0.04 -10.54 -20.00
N MET A 15 -0.05 -9.28 -19.54
CA MET A 15 0.19 -8.93 -18.13
C MET A 15 -1.07 -8.32 -17.51
N ASN A 16 -1.99 -9.19 -17.10
CA ASN A 16 -3.12 -8.80 -16.26
C ASN A 16 -2.59 -8.43 -14.87
N GLY A 17 -2.91 -7.22 -14.38
CA GLY A 17 -2.56 -6.82 -13.02
C GLY A 17 -3.39 -7.57 -11.97
N LEU A 18 -3.07 -7.35 -10.70
CA LEU A 18 -3.79 -7.94 -9.57
C LEU A 18 -5.29 -7.60 -9.59
N CYS A 19 -5.67 -6.42 -10.08
CA CYS A 19 -7.07 -6.01 -10.19
C CYS A 19 -7.88 -6.91 -11.12
N GLU A 20 -7.27 -7.38 -12.20
CA GLU A 20 -7.89 -8.20 -13.23
C GLU A 20 -7.89 -9.70 -12.86
N GLN A 21 -6.93 -10.13 -12.03
CA GLN A 21 -6.78 -11.52 -11.61
C GLN A 21 -7.68 -11.88 -10.41
N LEU A 22 -8.09 -10.90 -9.60
CA LEU A 22 -8.78 -11.14 -8.34
C LEU A 22 -10.31 -11.01 -8.45
N ASN A 23 -11.03 -11.71 -7.56
CA ASN A 23 -12.48 -11.65 -7.51
C ASN A 23 -12.95 -10.27 -6.97
N PRO A 24 -13.67 -9.45 -7.76
CA PRO A 24 -14.10 -8.12 -7.33
C PRO A 24 -15.16 -8.13 -6.23
N ARG A 25 -15.78 -9.29 -5.94
CA ARG A 25 -16.75 -9.46 -4.84
C ARG A 25 -16.09 -9.72 -3.49
N HIS A 26 -14.77 -9.90 -3.44
CA HIS A 26 -14.06 -10.09 -2.18
C HIS A 26 -14.05 -8.81 -1.35
N SER A 27 -14.27 -8.91 -0.04
CA SER A 27 -14.40 -7.75 0.86
C SER A 27 -13.18 -6.83 0.84
N ILE A 28 -11.97 -7.40 0.87
CA ILE A 28 -10.72 -6.61 0.79
C ILE A 28 -10.55 -5.95 -0.59
N TYR A 29 -11.03 -6.58 -1.67
CA TYR A 29 -11.00 -5.96 -2.99
C TYR A 29 -11.88 -4.70 -2.99
N GLN A 30 -13.11 -4.82 -2.51
CA GLN A 30 -14.05 -3.70 -2.42
C GLN A 30 -13.50 -2.60 -1.51
N LEU A 31 -12.92 -2.96 -0.37
CA LEU A 31 -12.26 -2.05 0.55
C LEU A 31 -11.16 -1.23 -0.15
N SER A 32 -10.36 -1.87 -1.01
CA SER A 32 -9.32 -1.17 -1.79
C SER A 32 -9.88 -0.11 -2.76
N LYS A 33 -11.15 -0.23 -3.16
CA LYS A 33 -11.83 0.71 -4.08
C LYS A 33 -12.63 1.79 -3.35
N ILE A 34 -13.04 1.52 -2.11
CA ILE A 34 -13.86 2.44 -1.29
C ILE A 34 -12.99 3.48 -0.57
N ILE A 35 -11.77 3.09 -0.17
CA ILE A 35 -10.84 4.01 0.51
C ILE A 35 -10.37 5.09 -0.47
N ASP A 36 -10.55 6.34 -0.08
CA ASP A 36 -9.94 7.49 -0.77
C ASP A 36 -8.44 7.57 -0.44
N TRP A 37 -7.66 6.79 -1.21
CA TRP A 37 -6.21 6.73 -1.03
C TRP A 37 -5.52 8.06 -1.31
N GLU A 38 -6.04 8.86 -2.25
CA GLU A 38 -5.45 10.15 -2.59
C GLU A 38 -5.58 11.14 -1.42
N SER A 39 -6.76 11.22 -0.80
CA SER A 39 -6.96 12.04 0.40
C SER A 39 -6.06 11.59 1.55
N LEU A 40 -5.95 10.28 1.80
CA LEU A 40 -5.06 9.75 2.84
C LEU A 40 -3.59 10.06 2.53
N GLU A 41 -3.14 9.85 1.30
CA GLU A 41 -1.76 10.17 0.92
C GLU A 41 -1.47 11.66 1.08
N ASN A 42 -2.40 12.55 0.71
CA ASN A 42 -2.26 13.99 0.88
C ASN A 42 -2.14 14.40 2.36
N ASP A 43 -2.99 13.85 3.23
CA ASP A 43 -2.96 14.12 4.66
C ASP A 43 -1.64 13.66 5.30
N PHE A 44 -1.19 12.47 4.94
CA PHE A 44 0.02 11.87 5.50
C PHE A 44 1.30 12.41 4.87
N THR A 45 1.28 12.91 3.63
CA THR A 45 2.44 13.58 3.00
C THR A 45 2.87 14.81 3.81
N ARG A 46 1.93 15.55 4.38
CA ARG A 46 2.23 16.68 5.30
C ARG A 46 2.89 16.22 6.60
N LEU A 47 2.54 15.02 7.04
CA LEU A 47 3.12 14.35 8.21
C LEU A 47 4.46 13.65 7.87
N TYR A 48 4.76 13.44 6.60
CA TYR A 48 5.99 12.87 6.07
C TYR A 48 6.93 13.97 5.55
N SER A 49 7.54 14.75 6.44
CA SER A 49 8.53 15.74 6.03
C SER A 49 9.81 15.08 5.49
N ARG A 50 10.25 15.53 4.30
CA ARG A 50 11.44 15.13 3.50
C ARG A 50 12.81 15.21 4.22
N ARG A 51 13.05 14.47 5.30
CA ARG A 51 14.42 14.25 5.80
C ARG A 51 14.69 12.76 5.97
N GLY A 52 15.39 12.18 4.99
CA GLY A 52 15.94 10.83 5.08
C GLY A 52 15.51 9.88 3.95
N ARG A 53 15.73 8.58 4.20
CA ARG A 53 15.45 7.42 3.33
C ARG A 53 14.10 7.56 2.62
N PRO A 54 13.96 7.13 1.35
CA PRO A 54 12.67 7.16 0.65
C PRO A 54 11.60 6.55 1.54
N ALA A 55 10.59 7.36 1.85
CA ALA A 55 9.48 6.95 2.67
C ALA A 55 8.80 5.75 2.01
N LYS A 56 8.50 4.71 2.80
CA LYS A 56 7.62 3.63 2.35
C LYS A 56 6.28 4.24 1.90
N PRO A 57 5.63 3.70 0.86
CA PRO A 57 4.33 4.20 0.41
C PRO A 57 3.34 4.29 1.58
N VAL A 58 2.67 5.44 1.73
CA VAL A 58 1.71 5.66 2.82
C VAL A 58 0.60 4.62 2.75
N ARG A 59 0.09 4.34 1.54
CA ARG A 59 -0.93 3.33 1.30
C ARG A 59 -0.54 1.95 1.82
N LEU A 60 0.70 1.51 1.59
CA LEU A 60 1.22 0.24 2.11
C LEU A 60 1.18 0.23 3.64
N MET A 61 1.69 1.28 4.29
CA MET A 61 1.74 1.35 5.76
C MET A 61 0.35 1.35 6.39
N ILE A 62 -0.58 2.13 5.83
CA ILE A 62 -1.97 2.19 6.30
C ILE A 62 -2.67 0.84 6.09
N SER A 63 -2.47 0.21 4.92
CA SER A 63 -3.06 -1.10 4.61
C SER A 63 -2.60 -2.17 5.58
N LEU A 64 -1.31 -2.24 5.90
CA LEU A 64 -0.78 -3.19 6.88
C LEU A 64 -1.36 -2.94 8.28
N LEU A 65 -1.49 -1.69 8.72
CA LEU A 65 -2.12 -1.38 10.01
C LEU A 65 -3.60 -1.75 10.05
N LEU A 66 -4.32 -1.55 8.95
CA LEU A 66 -5.74 -1.91 8.82
C LEU A 66 -5.91 -3.43 8.86
N LEU A 67 -5.16 -4.17 8.05
CA LEU A 67 -5.17 -5.63 8.02
C LEU A 67 -4.80 -6.22 9.37
N LYS A 68 -3.79 -5.65 10.03
CA LYS A 68 -3.40 -6.02 11.38
C LYS A 68 -4.57 -5.93 12.36
N GLN A 69 -5.29 -4.80 12.35
CA GLN A 69 -6.44 -4.59 13.24
C GLN A 69 -7.63 -5.48 12.87
N MET A 70 -7.89 -5.69 11.58
CA MET A 70 -9.00 -6.52 11.10
C MET A 70 -8.83 -8.00 11.44
N HIS A 71 -7.59 -8.49 11.51
CA HIS A 71 -7.25 -9.90 11.71
C HIS A 71 -6.62 -10.19 13.08
N ASP A 72 -6.56 -9.20 13.98
CA ASP A 72 -5.93 -9.29 15.30
C ASP A 72 -4.51 -9.87 15.26
N LEU A 73 -3.65 -9.27 14.42
CA LEU A 73 -2.30 -9.74 14.17
C LEU A 73 -1.23 -8.93 14.89
N SER A 74 -0.05 -9.52 15.07
CA SER A 74 1.18 -8.79 15.40
C SER A 74 1.76 -8.06 14.17
N ASP A 75 2.73 -7.16 14.40
CA ASP A 75 3.45 -6.49 13.30
C ASP A 75 4.20 -7.50 12.42
N ASP A 76 4.76 -8.56 13.01
CA ASP A 76 5.45 -9.63 12.27
C ASP A 76 4.47 -10.47 11.44
N GLN A 77 3.36 -10.89 12.05
CA GLN A 77 2.38 -11.75 11.40
C GLN A 77 1.71 -11.07 10.20
N VAL A 78 1.44 -9.76 10.27
CA VAL A 78 0.83 -9.04 9.14
C VAL A 78 1.82 -8.89 7.98
N VAL A 79 3.11 -8.68 8.26
CA VAL A 79 4.15 -8.58 7.23
C VAL A 79 4.39 -9.94 6.56
N GLU A 80 4.40 -11.01 7.34
CA GLU A 80 4.57 -12.39 6.84
C GLU A 80 3.39 -12.81 5.96
N ARG A 81 2.15 -12.66 6.43
CA ARG A 81 0.97 -13.06 5.66
C ARG A 81 0.68 -12.17 4.44
N TRP A 82 1.30 -10.99 4.36
CA TRP A 82 1.06 -10.06 3.27
C TRP A 82 1.54 -10.60 1.92
N PHE A 83 2.74 -11.21 1.85
CA PHE A 83 3.24 -11.69 0.56
C PHE A 83 2.50 -12.96 0.10
N GLU A 84 1.87 -13.70 1.01
CA GLU A 84 1.04 -14.88 0.70
C GLU A 84 -0.35 -14.50 0.17
N ASN A 85 -0.82 -13.27 0.40
CA ASN A 85 -2.20 -12.87 0.13
C ASN A 85 -2.31 -11.77 -0.95
N PRO A 86 -2.70 -12.10 -2.19
CA PRO A 86 -2.79 -11.12 -3.27
C PRO A 86 -3.82 -10.01 -3.01
N TYR A 87 -4.88 -10.25 -2.22
CA TYR A 87 -5.83 -9.21 -1.86
C TYR A 87 -5.18 -8.17 -0.93
N TRP A 88 -4.25 -8.58 -0.06
CA TRP A 88 -3.55 -7.67 0.83
C TRP A 88 -2.54 -6.83 0.06
N GLN A 89 -1.88 -7.41 -0.94
CA GLN A 89 -1.01 -6.68 -1.86
C GLN A 89 -1.80 -5.66 -2.69
N LEU A 90 -2.97 -6.05 -3.21
CA LEU A 90 -3.88 -5.14 -3.91
C LEU A 90 -4.34 -3.99 -3.01
N LEU A 91 -4.72 -4.26 -1.76
CA LEU A 91 -5.11 -3.23 -0.80
C LEU A 91 -3.95 -2.22 -0.60
N SER A 92 -2.73 -2.74 -0.43
CA SER A 92 -1.50 -1.97 -0.30
C SER A 92 -1.06 -1.20 -1.55
N GLY A 93 -1.71 -1.40 -2.70
CA GLY A 93 -1.45 -0.66 -3.94
C GLY A 93 -0.52 -1.35 -4.91
N GLU A 94 -0.19 -2.62 -4.71
CA GLU A 94 0.57 -3.39 -5.68
C GLU A 94 -0.25 -3.66 -6.94
N HIS A 95 0.42 -3.57 -8.09
CA HIS A 95 -0.15 -3.95 -9.38
C HIS A 95 0.19 -5.40 -9.75
N GLU A 96 1.27 -5.94 -9.19
CA GLU A 96 1.80 -7.28 -9.46
C GLU A 96 2.14 -7.99 -8.16
N LEU A 97 2.13 -9.33 -8.19
CA LEU A 97 2.50 -10.15 -7.04
C LEU A 97 3.96 -9.90 -6.61
N GLN A 98 4.12 -9.53 -5.35
CA GLN A 98 5.39 -9.41 -4.66
C GLN A 98 5.68 -10.66 -3.84
N TRP A 99 6.93 -11.12 -3.89
CA TRP A 99 7.39 -12.37 -3.26
C TRP A 99 8.29 -12.15 -2.05
N SER A 100 8.32 -10.92 -1.53
CA SER A 100 9.16 -10.56 -0.39
C SER A 100 8.42 -9.63 0.55
N ALA A 101 8.86 -9.61 1.81
CA ALA A 101 8.28 -8.73 2.82
C ALA A 101 8.37 -7.26 2.36
N PRO A 102 7.27 -6.50 2.40
CA PRO A 102 7.23 -5.14 1.84
C PRO A 102 7.99 -4.15 2.73
N VAL A 103 8.07 -4.43 4.04
CA VAL A 103 8.72 -3.63 5.09
C VAL A 103 9.27 -4.53 6.19
N ALA A 104 10.15 -4.00 7.03
CA ALA A 104 10.46 -4.63 8.30
C ALA A 104 9.32 -4.37 9.28
N SER A 105 8.99 -5.31 10.16
CA SER A 105 7.91 -5.14 11.16
C SER A 105 8.11 -3.93 12.06
N SER A 106 9.36 -3.57 12.35
CA SER A 106 9.72 -2.34 13.10
C SER A 106 9.25 -1.07 12.40
N ASP A 107 9.14 -1.06 11.07
CA ASP A 107 8.68 0.10 10.31
C ASP A 107 7.24 0.47 10.68
N LEU A 108 6.38 -0.52 10.98
CA LEU A 108 4.99 -0.30 11.44
C LEU A 108 4.96 0.38 12.81
N THR A 109 5.82 -0.05 13.72
CA THR A 109 5.96 0.58 15.04
C THR A 109 6.45 2.03 14.93
N HIS A 110 7.45 2.30 14.07
CA HIS A 110 7.94 3.66 13.82
C HIS A 110 6.89 4.55 13.15
N PHE A 111 6.15 4.00 12.19
CA PHE A 111 5.07 4.69 11.51
C PHE A 111 3.98 5.12 12.50
N ARG A 112 3.49 4.20 13.33
CA ARG A 112 2.47 4.48 14.33
C ARG A 112 2.89 5.60 15.28
N LYS A 113 4.13 5.58 15.76
CA LYS A 113 4.68 6.65 16.62
C LYS A 113 4.71 7.99 15.89
N SER A 114 5.11 8.01 14.62
CA SER A 114 5.21 9.24 13.83
C SER A 114 3.85 9.89 13.56
N VAL A 115 2.80 9.07 13.36
CA VAL A 115 1.42 9.54 13.16
C VAL A 115 0.81 10.05 14.48
N LEU A 116 1.02 9.34 15.59
CA LEU A 116 0.46 9.70 16.90
C LEU A 116 1.12 10.95 17.50
N VAL A 117 2.44 11.10 17.36
CA VAL A 117 3.17 12.27 17.88
C VAL A 117 2.74 13.57 17.20
N LYS A 118 2.23 13.52 15.97
CA LYS A 118 1.78 14.72 15.23
C LYS A 118 0.31 15.09 15.46
N ARG A 119 -0.50 14.21 16.07
CA ARG A 119 -1.91 14.49 16.42
C ARG A 119 -2.11 15.10 17.81
N VAL A 120 -1.05 15.21 18.62
CA VAL A 120 -1.12 15.93 19.89
C VAL A 120 -0.73 17.38 19.63
N PRO A 121 -1.67 18.35 19.66
CA PRO A 121 -1.27 19.74 19.80
C PRO A 121 -0.50 19.81 21.12
N ARG A 122 0.77 20.21 21.07
CA ARG A 122 1.46 20.65 22.28
C ARG A 122 0.71 21.87 22.77
N VAL A 123 -0.19 21.66 23.73
CA VAL A 123 -0.74 22.73 24.55
C VAL A 123 0.42 23.14 25.45
N SER A 124 1.12 24.19 25.03
CA SER A 124 1.98 24.99 25.90
C SER A 124 1.15 26.12 26.50
#